data_AF-A0A966UJF0-F1
#
_entry.id   AF-A0A966UJF0-F1
#
_cell.length_a   1.000
_cell.length_b   1.000
_cell.length_c   1.000
_cell.angle_alpha   90.00
_cell.angle_beta   90.00
_cell.angle_gamma   90.00
#
_symmetry.space_group_name_H-M   'P 1'
#
loop_
_entity.id
_entity.type
_entity.pdbx_description
1 polymer ?
#
loop_
_entity_poly.entity_id
_entity_poly.type
_entity_poly.pdbx_seq_one_letter_code
_entity_poly.pdbx_strand_id
1 'polypeptide(L)'
;MKRPVNNETTTNDAGSALLMVMVLMVVGGMIATGLLAYSQAVIRARPALHERIAGAEAVKSGTRMAITLQREFGPSDCFAPTASWTIANTAVTATCTSLSNYTTGRGRLGTVITANAGTTANLVTPTWAGSLSQAVSGDVTINTGALGTSSSQQMVRGVGSAFTWSTSNMGWWQLAGDNSGTSWTYPYLPQIPSYSRPGSQASIGSCTLYYPGRYLGTTPLTLTGGTHYFASGVYYFERPLVITGGAQVVFGEGLYAGCAVDAQAAYATTAPKSHEITGKGATLLLGDIATLTVQESSVRFNRRVSTTSTRGSEGVAIRTVNFGQSNTSVTVPADVVLLADGTTSPVATHSIIPIANSTPVSYRTSSLAPSTAWAVDVRLNGTSVTSNRFLADGYVFVPNAGVRVASTTATYAYSATSGTVATRVQHNLSLAPSTAGNYATGIVSTTIQRKVRLTVTANSAGHSATSTAVMEIHSDRSYAINSWVIDP
;
A
#
# COMPACT_ATOMS: atom_id res chain seq x y z
N MET A 1 -113.02 65.15 6.50
CA MET A 1 -112.32 64.55 7.67
C MET A 1 -112.16 63.04 7.45
N LYS A 2 -111.02 62.58 6.94
CA LYS A 2 -110.47 61.21 7.11
C LYS A 2 -109.09 61.13 6.44
N ARG A 3 -108.15 60.42 7.07
CA ARG A 3 -106.76 60.19 6.63
C ARG A 3 -106.52 58.67 6.67
N PRO A 4 -105.85 58.10 5.67
CA PRO A 4 -104.82 57.06 5.90
C PRO A 4 -103.50 57.48 5.19
N VAL A 5 -102.26 57.23 5.63
CA VAL A 5 -101.64 56.25 6.55
C VAL A 5 -101.32 54.88 5.91
N ASN A 6 -100.03 54.75 5.54
CA ASN A 6 -99.17 53.54 5.40
C ASN A 6 -99.54 52.52 4.28
N ASN A 7 -98.60 51.89 3.57
CA ASN A 7 -97.39 51.18 4.01
C ASN A 7 -96.25 51.22 2.96
N GLU A 8 -94.99 51.16 3.41
CA GLU A 8 -93.89 50.65 2.60
C GLU A 8 -94.01 49.13 2.43
N THR A 9 -93.77 48.61 1.23
CA THR A 9 -93.57 47.17 1.00
C THR A 9 -92.14 46.92 0.58
N THR A 10 -91.35 46.39 1.52
CA THR A 10 -90.04 45.79 1.25
C THR A 10 -90.21 44.50 0.44
N THR A 11 -89.92 44.55 -0.86
CA THR A 11 -89.93 43.37 -1.73
C THR A 11 -88.79 43.41 -2.73
N ASN A 12 -87.92 42.38 -2.67
CA ASN A 12 -87.10 41.79 -3.74
C ASN A 12 -85.57 41.68 -3.54
N ASP A 13 -85.12 41.13 -2.41
CA ASP A 13 -83.74 40.58 -2.25
C ASP A 13 -83.66 39.04 -2.25
N ALA A 14 -84.78 38.34 -2.49
CA ALA A 14 -84.80 36.88 -2.50
C ALA A 14 -84.07 36.26 -3.73
N GLY A 15 -84.09 36.94 -4.87
CA GLY A 15 -83.47 36.45 -6.11
C GLY A 15 -81.95 36.59 -6.16
N SER A 16 -81.41 37.69 -5.60
CA SER A 16 -79.98 37.96 -5.50
C SER A 16 -79.29 36.99 -4.53
N ALA A 17 -79.91 36.73 -3.38
CA ALA A 17 -79.44 35.75 -2.40
C ALA A 17 -79.34 34.32 -2.99
N LEU A 18 -80.34 33.88 -3.77
CA LEU A 18 -80.33 32.53 -4.35
C LEU A 18 -79.19 32.35 -5.37
N LEU A 19 -78.93 33.36 -6.21
CA LEU A 19 -77.79 33.36 -7.15
C LEU A 19 -76.44 33.35 -6.43
N MET A 20 -76.27 34.14 -5.36
CA MET A 20 -75.06 34.09 -4.54
C MET A 20 -74.83 32.71 -3.93
N VAL A 21 -75.86 32.09 -3.35
CA VAL A 21 -75.76 30.73 -2.78
C VAL A 21 -75.38 29.71 -3.84
N MET A 22 -75.96 29.79 -5.04
CA MET A 22 -75.62 28.89 -6.14
C MET A 22 -74.16 29.03 -6.58
N VAL A 23 -73.68 30.27 -6.77
CA VAL A 23 -72.27 30.54 -7.10
C VAL A 23 -71.34 30.03 -6.00
N LEU A 24 -71.68 30.26 -4.72
CA LEU A 24 -70.84 29.88 -3.58
C LEU A 24 -70.81 28.35 -3.39
N MET A 25 -71.91 27.64 -3.66
CA MET A 25 -71.94 26.17 -3.73
C MET A 25 -71.11 25.61 -4.89
N VAL A 26 -71.19 26.23 -6.07
CA VAL A 26 -70.42 25.79 -7.26
C VAL A 26 -68.91 26.03 -7.07
N VAL A 27 -68.51 27.19 -6.56
CA VAL A 27 -67.11 27.51 -6.25
C VAL A 27 -66.61 26.64 -5.09
N GLY A 28 -67.40 26.47 -4.02
CA GLY A 28 -67.08 25.57 -2.91
C GLY A 28 -66.92 24.12 -3.36
N GLY A 29 -67.79 23.64 -4.26
CA GLY A 29 -67.70 22.31 -4.86
C GLY A 29 -66.45 22.12 -5.73
N MET A 30 -66.07 23.12 -6.51
CA MET A 30 -64.82 23.10 -7.29
C MET A 30 -63.57 23.09 -6.40
N ILE A 31 -63.56 23.87 -5.32
CA ILE A 31 -62.45 23.88 -4.34
C ILE A 31 -62.36 22.53 -3.62
N ALA A 32 -63.48 22.00 -3.13
CA ALA A 32 -63.52 20.72 -2.43
C ALA A 32 -63.10 19.54 -3.31
N THR A 33 -63.56 19.50 -4.57
CA THR A 33 -63.15 18.44 -5.52
C THR A 33 -61.68 18.56 -5.91
N GLY A 34 -61.15 19.77 -6.11
CA GLY A 34 -59.71 20.01 -6.35
C GLY A 34 -58.84 19.54 -5.17
N LEU A 35 -59.23 19.87 -3.94
CA LEU A 35 -58.53 19.43 -2.72
C LEU A 35 -58.61 17.91 -2.53
N LEU A 36 -59.75 17.28 -2.82
CA LEU A 36 -59.91 15.82 -2.77
C LEU A 36 -59.05 15.12 -3.82
N ALA A 37 -59.00 15.63 -5.06
CA ALA A 37 -58.16 15.08 -6.12
C ALA A 37 -56.65 15.18 -5.77
N TYR A 38 -56.22 16.33 -5.25
CA TYR A 38 -54.85 16.51 -4.74
C TYR A 38 -54.54 15.55 -3.58
N SER A 39 -55.47 15.42 -2.62
CA SER A 39 -55.32 14.49 -1.49
C SER A 39 -55.19 13.03 -1.95
N GLN A 40 -56.01 12.61 -2.90
CA GLN A 40 -55.92 11.27 -3.49
C GLN A 40 -54.59 11.05 -4.23
N ALA A 41 -54.10 12.05 -4.97
CA ALA A 41 -52.79 11.97 -5.64
C ALA A 41 -51.64 11.84 -4.62
N VAL A 42 -51.64 12.63 -3.55
CA VAL A 42 -50.64 12.55 -2.47
C VAL A 42 -50.71 11.21 -1.73
N ILE A 43 -51.90 10.71 -1.43
CA ILE A 43 -52.08 9.40 -0.77
C ILE A 43 -51.60 8.25 -1.67
N ARG A 44 -51.83 8.32 -2.98
CA ARG A 44 -51.33 7.31 -3.95
C ARG A 44 -49.81 7.39 -4.15
N ALA A 45 -49.20 8.57 -4.07
CA ALA A 45 -47.77 8.75 -4.27
C ALA A 45 -46.90 8.40 -3.03
N ARG A 46 -47.45 8.54 -1.81
CA ARG A 46 -46.70 8.32 -0.56
C ARG A 46 -46.13 6.90 -0.38
N PRO A 47 -46.88 5.80 -0.64
CA PRO A 47 -46.34 4.43 -0.52
C PRO A 47 -45.12 4.21 -1.40
N ALA A 48 -45.21 4.53 -2.69
CA ALA A 48 -44.12 4.39 -3.65
C ALA A 48 -42.88 5.21 -3.27
N LEU A 49 -43.05 6.41 -2.69
CA LEU A 49 -41.93 7.21 -2.19
C LEU A 49 -41.28 6.57 -0.95
N HIS A 50 -42.08 6.05 -0.01
CA HIS A 50 -41.58 5.39 1.19
C HIS A 50 -40.82 4.09 0.86
N GLU A 51 -41.34 3.29 -0.07
CA GLU A 51 -40.73 2.04 -0.54
C GLU A 51 -39.40 2.29 -1.28
N ARG A 52 -39.32 3.33 -2.12
CA ARG A 52 -38.06 3.70 -2.78
C ARG A 52 -37.02 4.25 -1.81
N ILE A 53 -37.41 5.03 -0.80
CA ILE A 53 -36.50 5.47 0.27
C ILE A 53 -36.02 4.27 1.09
N ALA A 54 -36.90 3.34 1.44
CA ALA A 54 -36.54 2.12 2.16
C ALA A 54 -35.55 1.25 1.36
N GLY A 55 -35.80 1.05 0.05
CA GLY A 55 -34.87 0.37 -0.85
C GLY A 55 -33.50 1.05 -0.94
N ALA A 56 -33.47 2.39 -1.05
CA ALA A 56 -32.23 3.18 -1.09
C ALA A 56 -31.41 3.07 0.22
N GLU A 57 -32.05 3.10 1.39
CA GLU A 57 -31.37 2.92 2.68
C GLU A 57 -30.95 1.46 2.94
N ALA A 58 -31.72 0.49 2.44
CA ALA A 58 -31.37 -0.92 2.47
C ALA A 58 -30.09 -1.21 1.64
N VAL A 59 -29.97 -0.69 0.41
CA VAL A 59 -28.74 -0.86 -0.39
C VAL A 59 -27.54 -0.11 0.20
N LYS A 60 -27.73 1.08 0.79
CA LYS A 60 -26.65 1.78 1.52
C LYS A 60 -26.10 0.93 2.65
N SER A 61 -26.99 0.36 3.45
CA SER A 61 -26.65 -0.47 4.60
C SER A 61 -25.97 -1.77 4.17
N GLY A 62 -26.52 -2.47 3.17
CA GLY A 62 -25.90 -3.65 2.58
C GLY A 62 -24.54 -3.38 1.94
N THR A 63 -24.33 -2.20 1.35
CA THR A 63 -23.02 -1.80 0.80
C THR A 63 -21.99 -1.61 1.89
N ARG A 64 -22.34 -0.95 3.02
CA ARG A 64 -21.43 -0.81 4.18
C ARG A 64 -21.07 -2.17 4.77
N MET A 65 -22.02 -3.10 4.82
CA MET A 65 -21.79 -4.47 5.28
C MET A 65 -20.85 -5.23 4.33
N ALA A 66 -21.11 -5.20 3.01
CA ALA A 66 -20.25 -5.83 2.01
C ALA A 66 -18.83 -5.26 1.99
N ILE A 67 -18.65 -3.94 2.14
CA ILE A 67 -17.35 -3.28 2.30
C ILE A 67 -16.60 -3.82 3.52
N THR A 68 -17.30 -3.99 4.65
CA THR A 68 -16.71 -4.48 5.91
C THR A 68 -16.26 -5.94 5.78
N LEU A 69 -17.12 -6.82 5.25
CA LEU A 69 -16.80 -8.23 5.00
C LEU A 69 -15.62 -8.39 4.04
N GLN A 70 -15.61 -7.63 2.94
CA GLN A 70 -14.50 -7.66 1.98
C GLN A 70 -13.19 -7.15 2.58
N ARG A 71 -13.22 -6.14 3.45
CA ARG A 71 -12.05 -5.63 4.17
C ARG A 71 -11.48 -6.69 5.12
N GLU A 72 -12.33 -7.41 5.84
CA GLU A 72 -11.89 -8.47 6.77
C GLU A 72 -11.32 -9.69 6.04
N PHE A 73 -11.96 -10.09 4.93
CA PHE A 73 -11.50 -11.14 4.02
C PHE A 73 -10.15 -10.79 3.36
N GLY A 74 -9.95 -9.51 3.04
CA GLY A 74 -8.69 -9.00 2.48
C GLY A 74 -8.64 -9.04 0.95
N PRO A 75 -7.43 -8.96 0.37
CA PRO A 75 -7.23 -8.85 -1.08
C PRO A 75 -7.11 -10.20 -1.82
N SER A 76 -7.22 -11.33 -1.12
CA SER A 76 -7.04 -12.68 -1.67
C SER A 76 -8.00 -12.96 -2.82
N ASP A 77 -9.29 -12.72 -2.62
CA ASP A 77 -10.35 -12.73 -3.63
C ASP A 77 -11.58 -11.92 -3.16
N CYS A 78 -12.72 -12.05 -3.84
CA CYS A 78 -14.02 -11.64 -3.33
C CYS A 78 -14.46 -12.47 -2.11
N PHE A 79 -15.02 -11.84 -1.08
CA PHE A 79 -15.46 -12.50 0.16
C PHE A 79 -16.52 -13.59 -0.08
N ALA A 80 -17.39 -13.37 -1.07
CA ALA A 80 -18.32 -14.32 -1.65
C ALA A 80 -18.69 -13.84 -3.07
N PRO A 81 -19.02 -14.74 -4.02
CA PRO A 81 -19.54 -14.32 -5.32
C PRO A 81 -20.89 -13.59 -5.17
N THR A 82 -21.75 -14.12 -4.29
CA THR A 82 -23.04 -13.56 -3.90
C THR A 82 -23.25 -13.77 -2.41
N ALA A 83 -23.80 -12.77 -1.72
CA ALA A 83 -24.28 -12.87 -0.33
C ALA A 83 -25.61 -12.12 -0.19
N SER A 84 -26.54 -12.66 0.60
CA SER A 84 -27.87 -12.06 0.78
C SER A 84 -28.19 -11.86 2.26
N TRP A 85 -28.80 -10.73 2.58
CA TRP A 85 -29.23 -10.34 3.92
C TRP A 85 -30.64 -9.75 3.88
N THR A 86 -31.31 -9.71 5.03
CA THR A 86 -32.55 -8.94 5.18
C THR A 86 -32.26 -7.73 6.04
N ILE A 87 -32.48 -6.54 5.50
CA ILE A 87 -32.25 -5.26 6.18
C ILE A 87 -33.57 -4.50 6.18
N ALA A 88 -34.10 -4.20 7.38
CA ALA A 88 -35.39 -3.53 7.56
C ALA A 88 -36.51 -4.13 6.70
N ASN A 89 -36.67 -5.46 6.78
CA ASN A 89 -37.62 -6.28 5.99
C ASN A 89 -37.44 -6.24 4.46
N THR A 90 -36.39 -5.61 3.95
CA THR A 90 -36.03 -5.62 2.53
C THR A 90 -34.95 -6.68 2.28
N ALA A 91 -35.15 -7.54 1.29
CA ALA A 91 -34.13 -8.49 0.85
C ALA A 91 -33.05 -7.74 0.04
N VAL A 92 -31.80 -7.88 0.46
CA VAL A 92 -30.63 -7.23 -0.13
C VAL A 92 -29.64 -8.29 -0.57
N THR A 93 -29.21 -8.24 -1.83
CA THR A 93 -28.22 -9.17 -2.39
C THR A 93 -26.99 -8.38 -2.83
N ALA A 94 -25.86 -8.66 -2.19
CA ALA A 94 -24.55 -8.20 -2.62
C ALA A 94 -23.91 -9.23 -3.57
N THR A 95 -23.30 -8.73 -4.63
CA THR A 95 -22.39 -9.49 -5.50
C THR A 95 -21.02 -8.82 -5.47
N CYS A 96 -19.96 -9.63 -5.48
CA CYS A 96 -18.59 -9.14 -5.57
C CYS A 96 -17.97 -9.61 -6.88
N THR A 97 -17.36 -8.68 -7.61
CA THR A 97 -16.58 -8.97 -8.82
C THR A 97 -15.15 -8.44 -8.67
N SER A 98 -14.17 -9.32 -8.81
CA SER A 98 -12.76 -8.93 -8.93
C SER A 98 -12.54 -8.18 -10.24
N LEU A 99 -12.01 -6.95 -10.18
CA LEU A 99 -11.74 -6.11 -11.36
C LEU A 99 -10.26 -6.19 -11.78
N SER A 100 -9.36 -6.05 -10.81
CA SER A 100 -7.91 -6.19 -11.04
C SER A 100 -7.21 -6.49 -9.71
N ASN A 101 -6.00 -7.04 -9.78
CA ASN A 101 -5.17 -7.29 -8.63
C ASN A 101 -3.73 -6.84 -8.84
N TYR A 102 -3.05 -6.58 -7.72
CA TYR A 102 -1.62 -6.41 -7.62
C TYR A 102 -1.07 -7.51 -6.70
N THR A 103 -0.21 -8.34 -7.27
CA THR A 103 0.43 -9.46 -6.59
C THR A 103 1.86 -9.09 -6.25
N THR A 104 2.35 -9.48 -5.08
CA THR A 104 3.76 -9.32 -4.69
C THR A 104 4.65 -10.09 -5.63
N GLY A 105 5.76 -9.47 -6.01
CA GLY A 105 6.70 -10.08 -6.92
C GLY A 105 6.06 -10.42 -8.26
N ARG A 106 5.41 -9.46 -8.95
CA ARG A 106 4.72 -9.64 -10.25
C ARG A 106 5.66 -10.29 -11.27
N GLY A 107 5.61 -11.62 -11.35
CA GLY A 107 6.60 -12.42 -12.08
C GLY A 107 8.06 -12.08 -11.76
N ARG A 108 8.38 -11.56 -10.57
CA ARG A 108 9.74 -11.12 -10.19
C ARG A 108 10.69 -12.31 -9.99
N LEU A 109 12.00 -12.06 -10.04
CA LEU A 109 13.02 -13.02 -9.62
C LEU A 109 13.26 -12.97 -8.10
N GLY A 110 13.37 -14.13 -7.47
CA GLY A 110 13.59 -14.30 -6.04
C GLY A 110 14.98 -13.87 -5.59
N THR A 111 16.03 -14.22 -6.34
CA THR A 111 17.40 -13.74 -6.07
C THR A 111 18.13 -13.43 -7.37
N VAL A 112 18.75 -12.25 -7.45
CA VAL A 112 19.60 -11.85 -8.59
C VAL A 112 20.99 -11.51 -8.08
N ILE A 113 21.99 -12.28 -8.52
CA ILE A 113 23.41 -12.01 -8.29
C ILE A 113 23.96 -11.19 -9.46
N THR A 114 24.40 -9.97 -9.20
CA THR A 114 24.76 -8.97 -10.24
C THR A 114 26.21 -9.04 -10.71
N ALA A 115 27.09 -9.71 -9.96
CA ALA A 115 28.53 -9.74 -10.23
C ALA A 115 28.84 -10.32 -11.62
N ASN A 116 29.69 -9.65 -12.40
CA ASN A 116 30.26 -10.21 -13.63
C ASN A 116 31.20 -11.37 -13.24
N ALA A 117 31.14 -12.50 -13.94
CA ALA A 117 31.70 -13.78 -13.49
C ALA A 117 31.23 -14.24 -12.08
N GLY A 118 30.00 -13.90 -11.69
CA GLY A 118 29.36 -14.47 -10.51
C GLY A 118 29.20 -15.99 -10.63
N THR A 119 29.32 -16.69 -9.51
CA THR A 119 29.19 -18.15 -9.42
C THR A 119 28.17 -18.53 -8.35
N THR A 120 27.85 -19.82 -8.22
CA THR A 120 27.04 -20.32 -7.09
C THR A 120 27.65 -19.98 -5.73
N ALA A 121 28.98 -19.79 -5.62
CA ALA A 121 29.64 -19.35 -4.38
C ALA A 121 29.26 -17.90 -3.97
N ASN A 122 28.72 -17.09 -4.88
CA ASN A 122 28.15 -15.78 -4.55
C ASN A 122 26.75 -15.89 -3.90
N LEU A 123 26.15 -17.08 -3.86
CA LEU A 123 24.88 -17.39 -3.19
C LEU A 123 25.12 -18.48 -2.13
N VAL A 124 25.53 -18.07 -0.93
CA VAL A 124 25.72 -18.99 0.19
C VAL A 124 24.39 -19.20 0.91
N THR A 125 23.91 -20.43 0.94
CA THR A 125 22.67 -20.84 1.61
C THR A 125 22.92 -21.43 3.00
N PRO A 126 21.90 -21.53 3.88
CA PRO A 126 22.06 -22.12 5.20
C PRO A 126 22.51 -23.58 5.13
N THR A 127 23.43 -24.00 6.01
CA THR A 127 23.96 -25.36 6.01
C THR A 127 22.91 -26.42 6.33
N TRP A 128 22.00 -26.11 7.26
CA TRP A 128 20.86 -26.96 7.64
C TRP A 128 19.80 -27.09 6.53
N ALA A 129 19.77 -26.17 5.55
CA ALA A 129 18.84 -26.22 4.44
C ALA A 129 19.29 -27.21 3.35
N GLY A 130 20.52 -27.76 3.41
CA GLY A 130 21.02 -28.82 2.54
C GLY A 130 21.22 -28.43 1.07
N SER A 131 20.16 -28.03 0.37
CA SER A 131 20.14 -27.57 -1.01
C SER A 131 19.62 -26.13 -1.13
N LEU A 132 19.94 -25.48 -2.26
CA LEU A 132 19.39 -24.17 -2.57
C LEU A 132 17.85 -24.16 -2.68
N SER A 133 17.21 -25.29 -3.04
CA SER A 133 15.76 -25.33 -3.34
C SER A 133 14.90 -25.44 -2.08
N GLN A 134 15.50 -25.81 -0.95
CA GLN A 134 14.91 -25.67 0.38
C GLN A 134 15.26 -24.29 0.99
N ALA A 135 16.42 -23.74 0.62
CA ALA A 135 16.92 -22.48 1.16
C ALA A 135 16.29 -21.22 0.54
N VAL A 136 15.80 -21.25 -0.71
CA VAL A 136 15.29 -20.08 -1.46
C VAL A 136 13.97 -20.42 -2.16
N SER A 137 12.96 -19.56 -2.00
CA SER A 137 11.68 -19.65 -2.71
C SER A 137 11.74 -18.85 -4.01
N GLY A 138 11.33 -19.46 -5.12
CA GLY A 138 11.28 -18.80 -6.42
C GLY A 138 12.64 -18.65 -7.09
N ASP A 139 12.70 -17.71 -8.04
CA ASP A 139 13.59 -17.84 -9.18
C ASP A 139 14.96 -17.20 -8.94
N VAL A 140 16.03 -17.86 -9.36
CA VAL A 140 17.41 -17.38 -9.16
C VAL A 140 18.03 -17.02 -10.51
N THR A 141 18.78 -15.93 -10.55
CA THR A 141 19.62 -15.55 -11.69
C THR A 141 20.99 -15.13 -11.17
N ILE A 142 22.04 -15.63 -11.82
CA ILE A 142 23.41 -15.25 -11.55
C ILE A 142 23.98 -14.69 -12.83
N ASN A 143 24.55 -13.49 -12.79
CA ASN A 143 25.33 -12.94 -13.89
C ASN A 143 26.67 -13.67 -13.96
N THR A 144 27.06 -14.17 -15.13
CA THR A 144 28.37 -14.85 -15.35
C THR A 144 29.20 -14.20 -16.45
N GLY A 145 28.65 -13.20 -17.15
CA GLY A 145 29.21 -12.65 -18.38
C GLY A 145 30.33 -11.64 -18.16
N ALA A 146 30.99 -11.28 -19.26
CA ALA A 146 31.92 -10.15 -19.29
C ALA A 146 31.15 -8.81 -19.33
N LEU A 147 31.81 -7.73 -18.89
CA LEU A 147 31.26 -6.37 -18.88
C LEU A 147 30.59 -6.00 -20.21
N GLY A 148 29.34 -5.55 -20.16
CA GLY A 148 28.57 -5.13 -21.34
C GLY A 148 28.14 -6.26 -22.29
N THR A 149 28.51 -7.52 -22.02
CA THR A 149 28.08 -8.69 -22.80
C THR A 149 26.98 -9.47 -22.07
N SER A 150 26.15 -10.17 -22.83
CA SER A 150 24.95 -10.84 -22.32
C SER A 150 25.09 -12.37 -22.32
N SER A 151 25.36 -12.95 -21.16
CA SER A 151 25.18 -14.36 -20.78
C SER A 151 25.60 -14.48 -19.31
N SER A 152 25.14 -15.37 -18.43
CA SER A 152 23.94 -16.22 -18.33
C SER A 152 23.85 -16.66 -16.83
N GLN A 153 22.80 -17.16 -16.18
CA GLN A 153 21.69 -18.06 -16.58
C GLN A 153 20.42 -17.78 -15.72
N GLN A 154 19.24 -18.21 -16.21
CA GLN A 154 17.96 -18.22 -15.46
C GLN A 154 17.65 -19.57 -14.79
N MET A 155 16.92 -19.54 -13.68
CA MET A 155 16.32 -20.69 -13.00
C MET A 155 14.88 -20.39 -12.53
N VAL A 156 13.93 -21.28 -12.87
CA VAL A 156 12.50 -21.25 -12.48
C VAL A 156 12.09 -22.74 -12.35
N ARG A 157 11.42 -23.27 -11.32
CA ARG A 157 10.23 -22.78 -10.58
C ARG A 157 10.05 -23.57 -9.27
N GLY A 158 9.53 -22.92 -8.21
CA GLY A 158 8.65 -23.55 -7.21
C GLY A 158 9.26 -24.55 -6.19
N VAL A 159 8.72 -24.50 -4.97
CA VAL A 159 9.09 -25.34 -3.81
C VAL A 159 9.14 -26.83 -4.17
N GLY A 160 10.26 -27.50 -3.87
CA GLY A 160 10.42 -28.94 -4.06
C GLY A 160 10.88 -29.40 -5.46
N SER A 161 11.09 -28.50 -6.41
CA SER A 161 11.59 -28.86 -7.75
C SER A 161 13.11 -29.00 -7.81
N ALA A 162 13.60 -29.83 -8.73
CA ALA A 162 15.01 -29.82 -9.13
C ALA A 162 15.33 -28.53 -9.90
N PHE A 163 16.55 -28.03 -9.72
CA PHE A 163 17.02 -26.79 -10.32
C PHE A 163 17.65 -27.02 -11.70
N THR A 164 17.10 -26.41 -12.73
CA THR A 164 17.67 -26.38 -14.09
C THR A 164 18.23 -25.00 -14.41
N TRP A 165 19.48 -24.95 -14.86
CA TRP A 165 20.15 -23.71 -15.29
C TRP A 165 20.02 -23.54 -16.81
N SER A 166 19.50 -22.41 -17.28
CA SER A 166 19.27 -22.12 -18.70
C SER A 166 19.92 -20.81 -19.14
N THR A 167 20.59 -20.79 -20.31
CA THR A 167 21.29 -19.57 -20.75
C THR A 167 20.32 -18.49 -21.22
N SER A 168 20.61 -17.24 -20.87
CA SER A 168 19.84 -16.07 -21.31
C SER A 168 20.80 -14.99 -21.80
N ASN A 169 20.51 -14.43 -22.97
CA ASN A 169 21.28 -13.34 -23.58
C ASN A 169 20.72 -11.97 -23.18
N MET A 170 20.30 -11.83 -21.92
CA MET A 170 19.88 -10.56 -21.32
C MET A 170 20.79 -10.20 -20.15
N GLY A 171 21.10 -8.91 -19.98
CA GLY A 171 21.79 -8.43 -18.80
C GLY A 171 20.89 -8.54 -17.56
N TRP A 172 21.47 -8.77 -16.37
CA TRP A 172 20.69 -8.99 -15.14
C TRP A 172 19.70 -7.86 -14.85
N TRP A 173 20.01 -6.63 -15.26
CA TRP A 173 19.16 -5.45 -15.07
C TRP A 173 17.89 -5.47 -15.94
N GLN A 174 17.87 -6.25 -17.03
CA GLN A 174 16.69 -6.51 -17.86
C GLN A 174 15.81 -7.63 -17.28
N LEU A 175 16.18 -8.18 -16.11
CA LEU A 175 15.46 -9.23 -15.37
C LEU A 175 15.23 -8.83 -13.90
N ALA A 176 15.49 -7.57 -13.54
CA ALA A 176 15.36 -7.05 -12.19
C ALA A 176 14.17 -6.08 -12.09
N GLY A 177 13.43 -6.11 -10.98
CA GLY A 177 12.17 -5.38 -10.82
C GLY A 177 10.94 -6.18 -11.27
N ASP A 178 9.81 -5.51 -11.53
CA ASP A 178 8.53 -6.15 -11.89
C ASP A 178 8.46 -6.60 -13.35
N ASN A 179 7.85 -7.76 -13.60
CA ASN A 179 7.52 -8.26 -14.92
C ASN A 179 6.04 -7.95 -15.25
N SER A 180 5.80 -7.22 -16.35
CA SER A 180 4.46 -6.87 -16.85
C SER A 180 3.76 -8.02 -17.61
N GLY A 181 4.46 -9.14 -17.84
CA GLY A 181 4.06 -10.23 -18.73
C GLY A 181 4.76 -10.18 -20.10
N THR A 182 5.22 -9.00 -20.51
CA THR A 182 5.97 -8.79 -21.77
C THR A 182 7.36 -8.18 -21.57
N SER A 183 7.59 -7.48 -20.46
CA SER A 183 8.84 -6.79 -20.16
C SER A 183 9.09 -6.66 -18.67
N TRP A 184 10.36 -6.64 -18.29
CA TRP A 184 10.80 -6.29 -16.95
C TRP A 184 11.04 -4.79 -16.83
N THR A 185 10.60 -4.19 -15.73
CA THR A 185 10.84 -2.79 -15.40
C THR A 185 11.91 -2.70 -14.33
N TYR A 186 13.12 -2.29 -14.71
CA TYR A 186 14.18 -1.94 -13.76
C TYR A 186 13.62 -0.92 -12.76
N PRO A 187 13.69 -1.18 -11.44
CA PRO A 187 12.99 -0.34 -10.48
C PRO A 187 13.61 1.05 -10.48
N TYR A 188 12.78 2.09 -10.36
CA TYR A 188 13.21 3.48 -10.36
C TYR A 188 13.68 3.96 -8.98
N LEU A 189 14.18 5.20 -8.89
CA LEU A 189 14.27 5.94 -7.64
C LEU A 189 13.01 6.81 -7.45
N PRO A 190 12.52 7.01 -6.22
CA PRO A 190 11.58 8.09 -5.95
C PRO A 190 12.30 9.46 -6.03
N GLN A 191 11.56 10.56 -5.91
CA GLN A 191 12.17 11.86 -5.65
C GLN A 191 12.90 11.86 -4.29
N ILE A 192 13.97 12.65 -4.20
CA ILE A 192 14.76 12.77 -2.96
C ILE A 192 13.94 13.54 -1.88
N PRO A 193 13.96 13.13 -0.60
CA PRO A 193 13.21 13.83 0.45
C PRO A 193 13.68 15.28 0.66
N SER A 194 12.76 16.19 0.97
CA SER A 194 13.06 17.62 1.04
C SER A 194 13.87 17.97 2.28
N TYR A 195 13.50 17.46 3.46
CA TYR A 195 14.05 17.92 4.74
C TYR A 195 15.20 17.04 5.22
N SER A 196 16.23 17.64 5.81
CA SER A 196 17.26 16.89 6.53
C SER A 196 16.78 16.52 7.94
N ARG A 197 17.23 15.37 8.45
CA ARG A 197 16.87 14.80 9.75
C ARG A 197 18.13 14.40 10.54
N PRO A 198 18.39 15.00 11.72
CA PRO A 198 19.57 14.69 12.52
C PRO A 198 19.44 13.37 13.29
N GLY A 199 18.23 12.85 13.49
CA GLY A 199 17.96 11.63 14.25
C GLY A 199 16.46 11.47 14.51
N SER A 200 16.09 10.99 15.69
CA SER A 200 14.71 11.03 16.16
C SER A 200 14.23 12.48 16.30
N GLN A 201 12.92 12.70 16.20
CA GLN A 201 12.31 14.04 16.30
C GLN A 201 11.16 14.09 17.32
N ALA A 202 10.54 12.96 17.63
CA ALA A 202 9.44 12.88 18.59
C ALA A 202 9.42 11.55 19.32
N SER A 203 8.54 11.45 20.32
CA SER A 203 8.29 10.23 21.08
C SER A 203 6.82 10.14 21.48
N ILE A 204 6.29 8.91 21.55
CA ILE A 204 4.95 8.61 22.07
C ILE A 204 5.10 7.50 23.12
N GLY A 205 4.95 7.83 24.39
CA GLY A 205 5.34 6.92 25.48
C GLY A 205 6.82 6.51 25.34
N SER A 206 7.09 5.21 25.30
CA SER A 206 8.42 4.64 25.05
C SER A 206 8.80 4.53 23.56
N CYS A 207 7.90 4.86 22.63
CA CYS A 207 8.14 4.77 21.20
C CYS A 207 8.93 5.98 20.70
N THR A 208 10.16 5.76 20.22
CA THR A 208 11.00 6.82 19.61
C THR A 208 10.68 6.95 18.12
N LEU A 209 10.34 8.17 17.67
CA LEU A 209 9.85 8.43 16.32
C LEU A 209 10.91 9.05 15.39
N TYR A 210 10.98 8.49 14.20
CA TYR A 210 11.78 8.95 13.06
C TYR A 210 10.84 9.26 11.89
N TYR A 211 11.18 10.28 11.12
CA TYR A 211 10.35 10.78 10.03
C TYR A 211 11.09 10.73 8.69
N PRO A 212 10.37 10.56 7.57
CA PRO A 212 10.94 10.66 6.23
C PRO A 212 11.76 11.94 6.04
N GLY A 213 12.82 11.83 5.24
CA GLY A 213 13.84 12.88 5.12
C GLY A 213 15.25 12.35 4.81
N ARG A 214 16.22 13.27 4.87
CA ARG A 214 17.64 13.06 4.54
C ARG A 214 18.52 12.99 5.79
N TYR A 215 19.06 11.82 6.08
CA TYR A 215 19.94 11.50 7.19
C TYR A 215 21.39 11.57 6.71
N LEU A 216 21.95 12.79 6.77
CA LEU A 216 23.22 13.17 6.15
C LEU A 216 24.43 12.96 7.09
N GLY A 217 25.63 13.09 6.53
CA GLY A 217 26.91 13.02 7.25
C GLY A 217 27.55 11.63 7.23
N THR A 218 28.57 11.42 8.06
CA THR A 218 29.33 10.15 8.11
C THR A 218 29.20 9.40 9.44
N THR A 219 28.88 10.08 10.54
CA THR A 219 28.66 9.46 11.85
C THR A 219 27.41 8.56 11.83
N PRO A 220 27.50 7.26 12.19
CA PRO A 220 26.36 6.37 12.17
C PRO A 220 25.16 6.86 13.00
N LEU A 221 23.94 6.63 12.50
CA LEU A 221 22.75 6.67 13.34
C LEU A 221 22.63 5.32 14.05
N THR A 222 22.95 5.28 15.34
CA THR A 222 22.87 4.06 16.14
C THR A 222 21.59 4.03 16.97
N LEU A 223 20.83 2.95 16.86
CA LEU A 223 19.64 2.64 17.65
C LEU A 223 19.99 1.51 18.61
N THR A 224 19.95 1.77 19.92
CA THR A 224 20.36 0.82 20.96
C THR A 224 19.22 0.56 21.93
N GLY A 225 18.73 -0.67 21.97
CA GLY A 225 17.58 -1.07 22.81
C GLY A 225 16.28 -0.34 22.46
N GLY A 226 15.28 -0.42 23.34
CA GLY A 226 14.04 0.34 23.21
C GLY A 226 13.15 0.00 22.00
N THR A 227 12.13 0.82 21.80
CA THR A 227 11.16 0.70 20.69
C THR A 227 11.23 1.92 19.78
N HIS A 228 11.43 1.70 18.48
CA HIS A 228 11.59 2.74 17.46
C HIS A 228 10.58 2.55 16.33
N TYR A 229 10.00 3.65 15.87
CA TYR A 229 9.11 3.67 14.72
C TYR A 229 9.56 4.72 13.71
N PHE A 230 9.80 4.27 12.49
CA PHE A 230 10.05 5.12 11.33
C PHE A 230 8.71 5.24 10.59
N ALA A 231 8.08 6.42 10.60
CA ALA A 231 6.80 6.62 9.92
C ALA A 231 6.89 6.38 8.39
N SER A 232 5.80 6.05 7.72
CA SER A 232 5.78 5.64 6.30
C SER A 232 6.32 6.73 5.38
N GLY A 233 7.27 6.37 4.51
CA GLY A 233 7.87 7.33 3.58
C GLY A 233 9.24 6.93 3.05
N VAL A 234 9.90 7.89 2.38
CA VAL A 234 11.25 7.71 1.82
C VAL A 234 12.29 8.23 2.83
N TYR A 235 13.29 7.39 3.12
CA TYR A 235 14.41 7.70 4.00
C TYR A 235 15.69 7.68 3.19
N TYR A 236 16.32 8.84 2.98
CA TYR A 236 17.60 8.91 2.29
C TYR A 236 18.73 9.00 3.32
N PHE A 237 19.65 8.04 3.32
CA PHE A 237 20.81 8.00 4.20
C PHE A 237 22.10 8.18 3.39
N GLU A 238 23.00 9.02 3.91
CA GLU A 238 24.41 9.10 3.47
C GLU A 238 25.36 8.48 4.53
N ARG A 239 24.93 8.48 5.80
CA ARG A 239 25.62 7.79 6.93
C ARG A 239 25.12 6.35 7.14
N PRO A 240 25.90 5.49 7.82
CA PRO A 240 25.43 4.18 8.24
C PRO A 240 24.26 4.25 9.23
N LEU A 241 23.40 3.23 9.20
CA LEU A 241 22.33 2.98 10.16
C LEU A 241 22.63 1.67 10.90
N VAL A 242 22.83 1.75 12.22
CA VAL A 242 23.19 0.61 13.07
C VAL A 242 22.07 0.37 14.07
N ILE A 243 21.55 -0.86 14.12
CA ILE A 243 20.45 -1.25 14.99
C ILE A 243 20.94 -2.40 15.86
N THR A 244 21.06 -2.17 17.18
CA THR A 244 21.77 -3.05 18.10
C THR A 244 21.15 -3.09 19.51
N GLY A 245 21.66 -3.97 20.38
CA GLY A 245 21.27 -4.04 21.79
C GLY A 245 19.80 -4.38 22.03
N GLY A 246 19.18 -5.23 21.21
CA GLY A 246 17.79 -5.63 21.36
C GLY A 246 16.76 -4.61 20.85
N ALA A 247 17.16 -3.61 20.07
CA ALA A 247 16.27 -2.57 19.56
C ALA A 247 15.09 -3.15 18.75
N GLN A 248 13.88 -2.67 19.02
CA GLN A 248 12.64 -3.06 18.34
C GLN A 248 12.23 -1.99 17.33
N VAL A 249 12.61 -2.16 16.07
CA VAL A 249 12.41 -1.16 15.01
C VAL A 249 11.38 -1.62 13.99
N VAL A 250 10.44 -0.73 13.67
CA VAL A 250 9.48 -0.92 12.56
C VAL A 250 9.56 0.25 11.59
N PHE A 251 9.63 -0.08 10.30
CA PHE A 251 9.70 0.86 9.19
C PHE A 251 8.37 0.89 8.42
N GLY A 252 7.66 2.00 8.58
CA GLY A 252 6.33 2.31 8.05
C GLY A 252 5.18 1.59 8.75
N GLU A 253 3.96 2.02 8.48
CA GLU A 253 2.73 1.28 8.80
C GLU A 253 2.48 0.15 7.78
N GLY A 254 1.82 -0.94 8.18
CA GLY A 254 1.49 -2.06 7.31
C GLY A 254 1.33 -3.38 8.08
N LEU A 255 1.72 -4.49 7.45
CA LEU A 255 1.63 -5.86 7.97
C LEU A 255 2.19 -6.03 9.40
N TYR A 256 3.31 -5.39 9.71
CA TYR A 256 3.97 -5.43 10.99
C TYR A 256 3.58 -4.21 11.85
N ALA A 257 2.89 -4.45 12.96
CA ALA A 257 2.57 -3.40 13.93
C ALA A 257 3.84 -2.81 14.59
N GLY A 258 3.94 -1.48 14.55
CA GLY A 258 4.94 -0.68 15.27
C GLY A 258 4.54 -0.35 16.71
N CYS A 259 5.37 0.45 17.38
CA CYS A 259 5.00 1.06 18.67
C CYS A 259 4.14 2.34 18.53
N ALA A 260 3.93 2.78 17.29
CA ALA A 260 3.00 3.83 16.88
C ALA A 260 2.46 3.50 15.47
N VAL A 261 1.47 4.27 15.02
CA VAL A 261 0.95 4.29 13.64
C VAL A 261 1.18 5.66 12.99
N ASP A 262 1.02 5.79 11.67
CA ASP A 262 1.38 7.02 10.94
C ASP A 262 0.59 8.24 11.42
N ALA A 263 -0.71 8.06 11.69
CA ALA A 263 -1.57 9.11 12.22
C ALA A 263 -1.08 9.60 13.60
N GLN A 264 -0.68 8.68 14.48
CA GLN A 264 -0.12 9.05 15.79
C GLN A 264 1.22 9.78 15.63
N ALA A 265 2.09 9.31 14.72
CA ALA A 265 3.36 9.97 14.45
C ALA A 265 3.17 11.39 13.86
N ALA A 266 2.19 11.59 12.99
CA ALA A 266 1.87 12.91 12.43
C ALA A 266 1.40 13.92 13.50
N TYR A 267 0.65 13.46 14.51
CA TYR A 267 0.11 14.29 15.60
C TYR A 267 0.93 14.23 16.91
N ALA A 268 2.14 13.69 16.89
CA ALA A 268 3.02 13.70 18.06
C ALA A 268 3.40 15.14 18.46
N THR A 269 3.50 15.43 19.76
CA THR A 269 3.66 16.81 20.28
C THR A 269 4.86 17.57 19.72
N THR A 270 5.96 16.87 19.38
CA THR A 270 7.17 17.44 18.77
C THR A 270 7.37 16.98 17.32
N ALA A 271 6.31 16.51 16.64
CA ALA A 271 6.39 16.14 15.24
C ALA A 271 6.87 17.33 14.39
N PRO A 272 7.76 17.13 13.41
CA PRO A 272 8.19 18.19 12.51
C PRO A 272 6.99 18.67 11.67
N LYS A 273 6.77 20.00 11.60
CA LYS A 273 5.65 20.63 10.86
C LYS A 273 5.47 20.06 9.45
N SER A 274 6.58 19.77 8.78
CA SER A 274 6.62 19.05 7.50
C SER A 274 7.23 17.68 7.72
N HIS A 275 6.38 16.68 7.98
CA HIS A 275 6.79 15.33 8.37
C HIS A 275 7.08 14.39 7.18
N GLU A 276 6.68 14.74 5.95
CA GLU A 276 6.89 13.94 4.72
C GLU A 276 6.38 12.47 4.75
N ILE A 277 5.45 12.17 5.68
CA ILE A 277 4.77 10.87 5.74
C ILE A 277 3.95 10.70 4.47
N THR A 278 4.22 9.64 3.71
CA THR A 278 3.71 9.46 2.34
C THR A 278 3.45 7.99 2.01
N GLY A 279 2.18 7.65 1.75
CA GLY A 279 1.76 6.28 1.49
C GLY A 279 1.80 5.42 2.75
N LYS A 280 2.00 4.11 2.59
CA LYS A 280 2.19 3.14 3.70
C LYS A 280 3.49 2.37 3.51
N GLY A 281 4.11 1.90 4.59
CA GLY A 281 5.42 1.26 4.54
C GLY A 281 6.54 2.27 4.27
N ALA A 282 7.79 1.82 4.27
CA ALA A 282 8.93 2.72 4.13
C ALA A 282 10.03 2.15 3.23
N THR A 283 10.80 3.07 2.64
CA THR A 283 11.90 2.76 1.72
C THR A 283 13.16 3.44 2.19
N LEU A 284 14.18 2.63 2.49
CA LEU A 284 15.51 3.06 2.87
C LEU A 284 16.39 3.17 1.62
N LEU A 285 16.73 4.39 1.21
CA LEU A 285 17.68 4.70 0.16
C LEU A 285 19.06 4.94 0.76
N LEU A 286 20.04 4.17 0.29
CA LEU A 286 21.43 4.18 0.74
C LEU A 286 22.30 4.84 -0.34
N GLY A 287 22.73 6.08 -0.10
CA GLY A 287 23.76 6.77 -0.88
C GLY A 287 25.07 6.90 -0.10
N ASP A 288 26.13 7.36 -0.77
CA ASP A 288 27.45 7.56 -0.17
C ASP A 288 27.91 6.33 0.65
N ILE A 289 28.36 6.49 1.90
CA ILE A 289 28.83 5.39 2.74
C ILE A 289 27.72 4.61 3.47
N ALA A 290 26.44 4.87 3.17
CA ALA A 290 25.32 4.34 3.94
C ALA A 290 25.17 2.81 3.84
N THR A 291 25.05 2.17 4.98
CA THR A 291 24.75 0.73 5.13
C THR A 291 23.69 0.52 6.21
N LEU A 292 23.00 -0.62 6.17
CA LEU A 292 22.14 -1.08 7.24
C LEU A 292 22.82 -2.23 7.97
N THR A 293 23.18 -2.02 9.24
CA THR A 293 23.69 -3.06 10.14
C THR A 293 22.66 -3.38 11.20
N VAL A 294 22.30 -4.66 11.35
CA VAL A 294 21.35 -5.14 12.36
C VAL A 294 22.04 -6.22 13.20
N GLN A 295 22.10 -6.03 14.51
CA GLN A 295 22.76 -6.94 15.44
C GLN A 295 21.82 -7.24 16.61
N GLU A 296 21.44 -8.51 16.77
CA GLU A 296 20.74 -9.03 17.95
C GLU A 296 19.48 -8.20 18.30
N SER A 297 18.76 -7.79 17.25
CA SER A 297 17.69 -6.79 17.29
C SER A 297 16.55 -7.19 16.35
N SER A 298 15.39 -6.54 16.51
CA SER A 298 14.19 -6.78 15.71
C SER A 298 13.99 -5.65 14.73
N VAL A 299 14.20 -5.92 13.45
CA VAL A 299 13.93 -4.97 12.36
C VAL A 299 12.83 -5.52 11.46
N ARG A 300 11.81 -4.70 11.20
CA ARG A 300 10.63 -5.06 10.41
C ARG A 300 10.32 -3.96 9.40
N PHE A 301 10.46 -4.24 8.11
CA PHE A 301 10.09 -3.33 7.02
C PHE A 301 8.74 -3.71 6.45
N ASN A 302 7.76 -2.81 6.59
CA ASN A 302 6.49 -2.90 5.86
C ASN A 302 6.71 -2.50 4.41
N ARG A 303 6.15 -3.28 3.46
CA ARG A 303 6.27 -3.01 2.03
C ARG A 303 5.73 -1.62 1.71
N ARG A 304 6.48 -0.86 0.92
CA ARG A 304 6.07 0.45 0.46
C ARG A 304 4.90 0.37 -0.53
N VAL A 305 3.79 1.00 -0.16
CA VAL A 305 2.71 1.45 -1.06
C VAL A 305 2.85 2.97 -1.17
N SER A 306 3.08 3.48 -2.38
CA SER A 306 3.53 4.84 -2.63
C SER A 306 2.42 5.82 -3.07
N THR A 307 2.72 7.11 -2.96
CA THR A 307 1.95 8.18 -3.62
C THR A 307 2.47 8.43 -5.03
N THR A 308 1.76 9.21 -5.84
CA THR A 308 2.25 9.68 -7.16
C THR A 308 3.66 10.29 -7.06
N SER A 309 3.89 11.17 -6.08
CA SER A 309 5.18 11.83 -5.81
C SER A 309 6.31 10.90 -5.36
N THR A 310 5.99 9.69 -4.90
CA THR A 310 6.98 8.73 -4.37
C THR A 310 7.00 7.40 -5.14
N ARG A 311 6.40 7.37 -6.34
CA ARG A 311 6.12 6.13 -7.08
C ARG A 311 7.34 5.27 -7.41
N GLY A 312 8.52 5.86 -7.56
CA GLY A 312 9.77 5.10 -7.72
C GLY A 312 10.17 4.26 -6.51
N SER A 313 9.50 4.39 -5.36
CA SER A 313 9.73 3.58 -4.16
C SER A 313 8.77 2.38 -4.01
N GLU A 314 7.80 2.21 -4.91
CA GLU A 314 6.77 1.17 -4.84
C GLU A 314 7.36 -0.24 -4.67
N GLY A 315 6.91 -0.96 -3.64
CA GLY A 315 7.34 -2.33 -3.36
C GLY A 315 8.81 -2.49 -2.91
N VAL A 316 9.59 -1.42 -2.73
CA VAL A 316 11.01 -1.47 -2.34
C VAL A 316 11.18 -1.10 -0.86
N ALA A 317 11.81 -1.97 -0.08
CA ALA A 317 12.14 -1.71 1.33
C ALA A 317 13.54 -1.08 1.49
N ILE A 318 14.54 -1.60 0.77
CA ILE A 318 15.94 -1.14 0.87
C ILE A 318 16.51 -1.03 -0.55
N ARG A 319 17.19 0.07 -0.85
CA ARG A 319 17.84 0.28 -2.15
C ARG A 319 19.13 1.09 -2.03
N THR A 320 20.17 0.73 -2.78
CA THR A 320 21.31 1.65 -3.00
C THR A 320 21.04 2.61 -4.16
N VAL A 321 21.62 3.81 -4.07
CA VAL A 321 21.57 4.83 -5.12
C VAL A 321 22.81 4.70 -6.02
N ASN A 322 22.61 4.47 -7.31
CA ASN A 322 23.66 4.06 -8.25
C ASN A 322 23.70 4.97 -9.48
N PHE A 323 24.82 5.68 -9.66
CA PHE A 323 25.02 6.60 -10.80
C PHE A 323 25.60 5.88 -12.02
N GLY A 324 25.12 4.67 -12.31
CA GLY A 324 25.69 3.82 -13.37
C GLY A 324 27.01 3.15 -12.96
N GLN A 325 27.21 2.97 -11.65
CA GLN A 325 28.46 2.44 -11.10
C GLN A 325 28.78 1.06 -11.65
N SER A 326 29.78 1.01 -12.52
CA SER A 326 30.32 -0.20 -13.10
C SER A 326 31.81 -0.27 -12.82
N ASN A 327 32.28 -1.43 -12.41
CA ASN A 327 33.70 -1.73 -12.22
C ASN A 327 34.02 -3.10 -12.83
N THR A 328 35.24 -3.61 -12.68
CA THR A 328 35.61 -4.94 -13.23
C THR A 328 34.74 -6.10 -12.74
N SER A 329 34.03 -5.95 -11.61
CA SER A 329 33.21 -6.99 -10.98
C SER A 329 31.70 -6.82 -11.12
N VAL A 330 31.17 -5.66 -11.54
CA VAL A 330 29.72 -5.46 -11.73
C VAL A 330 29.43 -4.40 -12.80
N THR A 331 28.37 -4.61 -13.58
CA THR A 331 27.72 -3.56 -14.39
C THR A 331 26.43 -3.16 -13.70
N VAL A 332 26.25 -1.89 -13.34
CA VAL A 332 24.96 -1.35 -12.87
C VAL A 332 24.53 -0.22 -13.79
N PRO A 333 23.32 -0.24 -14.38
CA PRO A 333 22.80 0.89 -15.15
C PRO A 333 22.67 2.17 -14.30
N ALA A 334 22.58 3.31 -14.97
CA ALA A 334 22.28 4.56 -14.30
C ALA A 334 20.84 4.54 -13.76
N ASP A 335 20.66 4.86 -12.48
CA ASP A 335 19.33 5.05 -11.93
C ASP A 335 18.62 6.24 -12.61
N VAL A 336 17.30 6.12 -12.76
CA VAL A 336 16.42 7.23 -13.12
C VAL A 336 15.38 7.46 -12.02
N VAL A 337 15.09 8.72 -11.77
CA VAL A 337 14.11 9.18 -10.79
C VAL A 337 12.76 9.26 -11.48
N LEU A 338 11.74 8.61 -10.91
CA LEU A 338 10.35 8.74 -11.34
C LEU A 338 9.72 9.96 -10.66
N LEU A 339 9.27 10.93 -11.46
CA LEU A 339 8.69 12.18 -11.02
C LEU A 339 7.17 12.05 -10.79
N ALA A 340 6.58 13.02 -10.09
CA ALA A 340 5.18 12.99 -9.67
C ALA A 340 4.16 13.00 -10.84
N ASP A 341 4.56 13.51 -12.00
CA ASP A 341 3.80 13.52 -13.25
C ASP A 341 3.91 12.19 -14.05
N GLY A 342 4.73 11.25 -13.59
CA GLY A 342 5.00 9.98 -14.25
C GLY A 342 6.16 10.00 -15.26
N THR A 343 6.80 11.15 -15.47
CA THR A 343 8.01 11.26 -16.30
C THR A 343 9.26 10.81 -15.53
N THR A 344 10.37 10.56 -16.23
CA THR A 344 11.63 10.15 -15.63
C THR A 344 12.75 11.17 -15.85
N SER A 345 13.65 11.28 -14.86
CA SER A 345 14.82 12.15 -14.89
C SER A 345 16.09 11.36 -14.56
N PRO A 346 17.22 11.52 -15.27
CA PRO A 346 18.48 10.86 -14.91
C PRO A 346 18.93 11.26 -13.50
N VAL A 347 19.32 10.28 -12.65
CA VAL A 347 19.69 10.53 -11.25
C VAL A 347 20.83 11.55 -11.10
N ALA A 348 21.80 11.51 -12.04
CA ALA A 348 22.99 12.36 -12.00
C ALA A 348 22.71 13.85 -12.25
N THR A 349 21.55 14.16 -12.86
CA THR A 349 21.10 15.54 -13.13
C THR A 349 19.90 15.95 -12.29
N HIS A 350 19.28 15.01 -11.58
CA HIS A 350 18.14 15.31 -10.73
C HIS A 350 18.58 16.09 -9.48
N SER A 351 17.88 17.18 -9.21
CA SER A 351 17.98 17.94 -7.98
C SER A 351 16.62 18.49 -7.59
N ILE A 352 16.46 18.83 -6.32
CA ILE A 352 15.32 19.60 -5.80
C ILE A 352 15.82 20.86 -5.08
N ILE A 353 14.95 21.85 -4.93
CA ILE A 353 15.17 23.02 -4.08
C ILE A 353 14.16 22.92 -2.92
N PRO A 354 14.52 22.36 -1.76
CA PRO A 354 13.57 22.04 -0.68
C PRO A 354 12.86 23.26 -0.08
N ILE A 355 13.56 24.40 -0.08
CA ILE A 355 13.11 25.69 0.45
C ILE A 355 13.51 26.74 -0.59
N ALA A 356 12.65 27.71 -0.88
CA ALA A 356 12.97 28.79 -1.81
C ALA A 356 14.32 29.46 -1.43
N ASN A 357 15.18 29.67 -2.42
CA ASN A 357 16.55 30.21 -2.26
C ASN A 357 17.54 29.32 -1.48
N SER A 358 17.23 28.04 -1.23
CA SER A 358 18.21 27.07 -0.70
C SER A 358 19.06 26.45 -1.82
N THR A 359 20.24 25.93 -1.45
CA THR A 359 21.10 25.19 -2.37
C THR A 359 20.38 23.96 -2.93
N PRO A 360 20.44 23.70 -4.25
CA PRO A 360 19.91 22.47 -4.82
C PRO A 360 20.46 21.22 -4.14
N VAL A 361 19.60 20.24 -3.93
CA VAL A 361 19.93 18.96 -3.30
C VAL A 361 19.83 17.87 -4.34
N SER A 362 20.93 17.16 -4.56
CA SER A 362 21.02 15.98 -5.42
C SER A 362 21.31 14.73 -4.59
N TYR A 363 21.15 13.58 -5.22
CA TYR A 363 21.64 12.32 -4.69
C TYR A 363 23.18 12.29 -4.68
N ARG A 364 23.75 11.55 -3.72
CA ARG A 364 25.08 10.94 -3.82
C ARG A 364 24.96 9.49 -4.25
N THR A 365 25.80 9.07 -5.19
CA THR A 365 26.01 7.65 -5.48
C THR A 365 26.55 6.94 -4.25
N SER A 366 26.17 5.68 -4.05
CA SER A 366 26.80 4.78 -3.08
C SER A 366 28.31 4.69 -3.30
N SER A 367 29.12 4.64 -2.25
CA SER A 367 30.57 4.42 -2.34
C SER A 367 30.96 2.98 -1.99
N LEU A 368 29.98 2.09 -1.82
CA LEU A 368 30.20 0.71 -1.40
C LEU A 368 30.90 -0.10 -2.48
N ALA A 369 32.01 -0.75 -2.12
CA ALA A 369 32.80 -1.57 -3.02
C ALA A 369 32.06 -2.88 -3.39
N PRO A 370 31.72 -3.11 -4.68
CA PRO A 370 30.86 -4.22 -5.10
C PRO A 370 31.26 -5.62 -4.65
N SER A 371 32.55 -5.94 -4.60
CA SER A 371 33.06 -7.26 -4.25
C SER A 371 33.28 -7.48 -2.74
N THR A 372 33.39 -6.41 -1.94
CA THR A 372 33.85 -6.49 -0.55
C THR A 372 32.92 -5.86 0.49
N ALA A 373 32.05 -4.92 0.10
CA ALA A 373 31.09 -4.27 1.00
C ALA A 373 29.81 -5.09 1.22
N TRP A 374 29.10 -4.74 2.29
CA TRP A 374 27.74 -5.23 2.60
C TRP A 374 26.86 -4.00 2.76
N ALA A 375 25.85 -3.83 1.90
CA ALA A 375 24.85 -2.77 2.08
C ALA A 375 23.87 -3.12 3.20
N VAL A 376 23.65 -4.42 3.42
CA VAL A 376 22.83 -4.97 4.51
C VAL A 376 23.64 -6.08 5.20
N ASP A 377 23.94 -5.90 6.50
CA ASP A 377 24.60 -6.90 7.36
C ASP A 377 23.72 -7.19 8.58
N VAL A 378 23.12 -8.38 8.61
CA VAL A 378 22.21 -8.83 9.68
C VAL A 378 22.87 -9.95 10.47
N ARG A 379 22.93 -9.81 11.80
CA ARG A 379 23.48 -10.82 12.73
C ARG A 379 22.44 -11.13 13.80
N LEU A 380 21.85 -12.32 13.73
CA LEU A 380 20.72 -12.75 14.56
C LEU A 380 21.17 -13.69 15.68
N ASN A 381 22.13 -13.27 16.51
CA ASN A 381 22.69 -14.09 17.59
C ASN A 381 21.94 -13.93 18.94
N GLY A 382 20.79 -13.24 18.95
CA GLY A 382 20.02 -12.97 20.16
C GLY A 382 19.28 -14.20 20.72
N THR A 383 18.88 -14.11 21.99
CA THR A 383 18.30 -15.21 22.77
C THR A 383 16.79 -15.42 22.61
N SER A 384 16.09 -14.51 21.93
CA SER A 384 14.63 -14.59 21.72
C SER A 384 14.22 -14.15 20.33
N VAL A 385 13.44 -14.99 19.64
CA VAL A 385 12.91 -14.77 18.28
C VAL A 385 12.16 -13.43 18.16
N THR A 386 11.41 -13.02 19.18
CA THR A 386 10.62 -11.78 19.14
C THR A 386 11.50 -10.53 19.12
N SER A 387 12.68 -10.60 19.73
CA SER A 387 13.65 -9.50 19.79
C SER A 387 14.80 -9.64 18.79
N ASN A 388 14.95 -10.79 18.14
CA ASN A 388 16.07 -11.17 17.28
C ASN A 388 15.57 -11.56 15.88
N ARG A 389 15.22 -10.56 15.06
CA ARG A 389 14.57 -10.81 13.77
C ARG A 389 14.86 -9.75 12.72
N PHE A 390 14.89 -10.16 11.46
CA PHE A 390 14.91 -9.25 10.32
C PHE A 390 13.84 -9.68 9.31
N LEU A 391 12.76 -8.91 9.22
CA LEU A 391 11.62 -9.20 8.34
C LEU A 391 11.45 -8.06 7.34
N ALA A 392 11.70 -8.32 6.05
CA ALA A 392 11.55 -7.38 4.97
C ALA A 392 10.44 -7.84 4.02
N ASP A 393 9.27 -7.20 4.14
CA ASP A 393 8.15 -7.42 3.24
C ASP A 393 8.34 -6.66 1.91
N GLY A 394 9.18 -5.62 1.85
CA GLY A 394 9.58 -4.98 0.58
C GLY A 394 10.84 -5.59 -0.04
N TYR A 395 11.07 -5.31 -1.32
CA TYR A 395 12.23 -5.75 -2.10
C TYR A 395 13.55 -5.14 -1.59
N VAL A 396 14.62 -5.94 -1.59
CA VAL A 396 15.99 -5.49 -1.26
C VAL A 396 16.78 -5.34 -2.57
N PHE A 397 17.11 -4.13 -2.96
CA PHE A 397 17.70 -3.80 -4.25
C PHE A 397 19.05 -3.08 -4.11
N VAL A 398 20.12 -3.84 -3.89
CA VAL A 398 21.47 -3.31 -3.62
C VAL A 398 22.50 -3.79 -4.67
N PRO A 399 22.28 -3.51 -5.97
CA PRO A 399 23.00 -4.16 -7.07
C PRO A 399 24.52 -3.92 -7.09
N ASN A 400 25.02 -2.93 -6.36
CA ASN A 400 26.44 -2.58 -6.24
C ASN A 400 27.08 -3.04 -4.90
N ALA A 401 26.44 -3.90 -4.12
CA ALA A 401 26.95 -4.38 -2.84
C ALA A 401 26.34 -5.75 -2.44
N GLY A 402 26.89 -6.38 -1.40
CA GLY A 402 26.35 -7.64 -0.87
C GLY A 402 25.21 -7.48 0.13
N VAL A 403 24.45 -8.55 0.33
CA VAL A 403 23.54 -8.78 1.48
C VAL A 403 24.04 -9.96 2.31
N ARG A 404 24.23 -9.77 3.61
CA ARG A 404 24.62 -10.83 4.55
C ARG A 404 23.60 -10.97 5.67
N VAL A 405 23.31 -12.22 6.01
CA VAL A 405 22.54 -12.65 7.17
C VAL A 405 23.31 -13.76 7.85
N ALA A 406 23.54 -13.65 9.16
CA ALA A 406 24.28 -14.63 9.94
C ALA A 406 23.56 -14.94 11.25
N SER A 407 23.66 -16.18 11.72
CA SER A 407 23.18 -16.61 13.04
C SER A 407 23.97 -17.83 13.49
N THR A 408 24.41 -17.81 14.75
CA THR A 408 24.93 -18.98 15.47
C THR A 408 23.90 -19.63 16.40
N THR A 409 22.64 -19.18 16.36
CA THR A 409 21.56 -19.62 17.25
C THR A 409 20.35 -20.13 16.44
N ALA A 410 19.45 -20.87 17.08
CA ALA A 410 18.13 -21.21 16.52
C ALA A 410 17.04 -20.17 16.87
N THR A 411 17.34 -19.20 17.72
CA THR A 411 16.40 -18.25 18.33
C THR A 411 16.23 -16.97 17.51
N TYR A 412 15.99 -17.11 16.20
CA TYR A 412 15.83 -16.00 15.26
C TYR A 412 14.59 -16.10 14.38
N ALA A 413 14.24 -14.98 13.73
CA ALA A 413 13.41 -15.01 12.52
C ALA A 413 13.99 -14.14 11.39
N TYR A 414 14.02 -14.68 10.18
CA TYR A 414 14.47 -14.00 8.96
C TYR A 414 13.42 -14.14 7.85
N SER A 415 13.03 -13.01 7.25
CA SER A 415 12.12 -12.99 6.11
C SER A 415 12.58 -11.96 5.08
N ALA A 416 12.74 -12.38 3.83
CA ALA A 416 13.01 -11.50 2.68
C ALA A 416 12.26 -12.03 1.45
N THR A 417 10.93 -11.91 1.47
CA THR A 417 10.00 -12.64 0.58
C THR A 417 9.47 -11.85 -0.62
N SER A 418 9.99 -10.64 -0.84
CA SER A 418 9.78 -9.85 -2.08
C SER A 418 10.95 -9.94 -3.08
N GLY A 419 11.97 -10.74 -2.77
CA GLY A 419 13.18 -10.94 -3.55
C GLY A 419 14.38 -10.10 -3.09
N THR A 420 15.56 -10.40 -3.65
CA THR A 420 16.81 -9.66 -3.38
C THR A 420 17.68 -9.53 -4.63
N VAL A 421 18.26 -8.34 -4.86
CA VAL A 421 19.30 -8.08 -5.86
C VAL A 421 20.55 -7.61 -5.15
N ALA A 422 21.69 -8.28 -5.37
CA ALA A 422 22.96 -7.99 -4.73
C ALA A 422 24.14 -8.52 -5.55
N THR A 423 25.36 -8.08 -5.29
CA THR A 423 26.57 -8.67 -5.90
C THR A 423 26.91 -10.05 -5.32
N ARG A 424 26.41 -10.32 -4.12
CA ARG A 424 26.50 -11.58 -3.38
C ARG A 424 25.43 -11.62 -2.30
N VAL A 425 24.90 -12.80 -2.02
CA VAL A 425 23.96 -13.08 -0.93
C VAL A 425 24.56 -14.17 -0.05
N GLN A 426 24.70 -13.90 1.25
CA GLN A 426 25.28 -14.84 2.20
C GLN A 426 24.34 -15.09 3.39
N HIS A 427 23.77 -16.29 3.47
CA HIS A 427 22.99 -16.76 4.62
C HIS A 427 23.84 -17.71 5.47
N ASN A 428 24.73 -17.15 6.29
CA ASN A 428 25.55 -17.90 7.25
C ASN A 428 24.75 -18.24 8.53
N LEU A 429 23.66 -19.00 8.35
CA LEU A 429 22.77 -19.45 9.40
C LEU A 429 23.15 -20.91 9.74
N SER A 430 23.93 -21.12 10.81
CA SER A 430 24.46 -22.45 11.14
C SER A 430 23.40 -23.41 11.69
N LEU A 431 22.32 -22.87 12.26
CA LEU A 431 21.20 -23.61 12.84
C LEU A 431 19.88 -23.21 12.19
N ALA A 432 18.99 -24.17 12.01
CA ALA A 432 17.61 -23.92 11.62
C ALA A 432 16.90 -23.11 12.72
N PRO A 433 15.94 -22.23 12.39
CA PRO A 433 15.17 -21.56 13.41
C PRO A 433 14.31 -22.58 14.18
N SER A 434 14.03 -22.32 15.46
CA SER A 434 13.23 -23.21 16.32
C SER A 434 11.76 -23.40 15.87
N THR A 435 11.32 -22.67 14.84
CA THR A 435 9.98 -22.75 14.27
C THR A 435 10.09 -22.59 12.76
N ALA A 436 9.57 -23.54 11.98
CA ALA A 436 9.78 -23.59 10.53
C ALA A 436 9.34 -22.31 9.79
N GLY A 437 8.27 -21.64 10.25
CA GLY A 437 7.78 -20.39 9.67
C GLY A 437 8.67 -19.15 9.92
N ASN A 438 9.74 -19.28 10.72
CA ASN A 438 10.63 -18.15 11.03
C ASN A 438 11.75 -17.93 10.01
N TYR A 439 11.88 -18.77 8.96
CA TYR A 439 12.84 -18.52 7.87
C TYR A 439 12.12 -18.55 6.51
N ALA A 440 12.23 -17.47 5.75
CA ALA A 440 11.77 -17.40 4.37
C ALA A 440 12.60 -16.40 3.55
N THR A 441 12.93 -16.73 2.30
CA THR A 441 13.69 -15.82 1.43
C THR A 441 13.36 -16.09 -0.04
N GLY A 442 13.59 -15.09 -0.90
CA GLY A 442 13.24 -15.14 -2.31
C GLY A 442 11.87 -14.53 -2.55
N ILE A 443 10.98 -15.18 -3.29
CA ILE A 443 9.62 -14.69 -3.53
C ILE A 443 8.56 -15.60 -2.95
N VAL A 444 7.62 -14.96 -2.24
CA VAL A 444 6.29 -15.50 -1.97
C VAL A 444 5.28 -14.62 -2.71
N SER A 445 4.65 -15.20 -3.73
CA SER A 445 3.63 -14.52 -4.53
C SER A 445 2.31 -14.48 -3.74
N THR A 446 1.87 -13.29 -3.37
CA THR A 446 0.66 -13.04 -2.57
C THR A 446 -0.12 -11.89 -3.19
N THR A 447 -1.44 -11.98 -3.30
CA THR A 447 -2.21 -10.81 -3.73
C THR A 447 -2.23 -9.82 -2.56
N ILE A 448 -1.66 -8.62 -2.74
CA ILE A 448 -1.57 -7.60 -1.69
C ILE A 448 -2.45 -6.39 -1.92
N GLN A 449 -2.96 -6.21 -3.13
CA GLN A 449 -4.02 -5.26 -3.39
C GLN A 449 -4.99 -5.89 -4.38
N ARG A 450 -6.29 -5.74 -4.13
CA ARG A 450 -7.32 -6.17 -5.08
C ARG A 450 -8.36 -5.07 -5.21
N LYS A 451 -8.62 -4.68 -6.45
CA LYS A 451 -9.70 -3.79 -6.83
C LYS A 451 -10.93 -4.65 -7.11
N VAL A 452 -12.00 -4.43 -6.35
CA VAL A 452 -13.28 -5.14 -6.52
C VAL A 452 -14.40 -4.15 -6.81
N ARG A 453 -15.44 -4.65 -7.46
CA ARG A 453 -16.76 -4.04 -7.53
C ARG A 453 -17.68 -4.80 -6.58
N LEU A 454 -18.34 -4.06 -5.70
CA LEU A 454 -19.44 -4.55 -4.89
C LEU A 454 -20.72 -3.95 -5.48
N THR A 455 -21.61 -4.80 -5.98
CA THR A 455 -22.93 -4.39 -6.49
C THR A 455 -23.99 -4.97 -5.57
N VAL A 456 -24.73 -4.09 -4.90
CA VAL A 456 -25.75 -4.42 -3.91
C VAL A 456 -27.11 -4.01 -4.43
N THR A 457 -27.98 -4.99 -4.68
CA THR A 457 -29.35 -4.77 -5.14
C THR A 457 -30.33 -5.00 -4.00
N ALA A 458 -31.40 -4.21 -3.96
CA ALA A 458 -32.55 -4.43 -3.08
C ALA A 458 -33.82 -4.36 -3.92
N ASN A 459 -34.65 -5.41 -3.81
CA ASN A 459 -35.93 -5.48 -4.52
C ASN A 459 -37.06 -5.27 -3.50
N SER A 460 -37.90 -4.25 -3.71
CA SER A 460 -39.05 -3.94 -2.87
C SER A 460 -40.23 -3.52 -3.75
N ALA A 461 -41.39 -4.15 -3.57
CA ALA A 461 -42.66 -3.80 -4.23
C ALA A 461 -42.61 -3.60 -5.77
N GLY A 462 -41.71 -4.30 -6.47
CA GLY A 462 -41.52 -4.17 -7.93
C GLY A 462 -40.56 -3.06 -8.36
N HIS A 463 -39.97 -2.33 -7.41
CA HIS A 463 -38.85 -1.42 -7.63
C HIS A 463 -37.53 -2.06 -7.19
N SER A 464 -36.45 -1.81 -7.94
CA SER A 464 -35.10 -2.28 -7.63
C SER A 464 -34.17 -1.09 -7.41
N ALA A 465 -33.64 -0.94 -6.20
CA ALA A 465 -32.54 -0.03 -5.93
C ALA A 465 -31.21 -0.77 -6.11
N THR A 466 -30.19 -0.11 -6.66
CA THR A 466 -28.85 -0.68 -6.83
C THR A 466 -27.80 0.29 -6.28
N SER A 467 -26.85 -0.23 -5.50
CA SER A 467 -25.69 0.52 -5.02
C SER A 467 -24.42 -0.17 -5.52
N THR A 468 -23.57 0.57 -6.21
CA THR A 468 -22.31 0.05 -6.77
C THR A 468 -21.14 0.80 -6.14
N ALA A 469 -20.27 0.08 -5.43
CA ALA A 469 -19.02 0.60 -4.89
C ALA A 469 -17.83 -0.07 -5.56
N VAL A 470 -16.84 0.72 -5.99
CA VAL A 470 -15.53 0.22 -6.44
C VAL A 470 -14.50 0.56 -5.39
N MET A 471 -13.88 -0.45 -4.80
CA MET A 471 -12.91 -0.30 -3.72
C MET A 471 -11.63 -1.09 -4.00
N GLU A 472 -10.54 -0.62 -3.43
CA GLU A 472 -9.25 -1.33 -3.36
C GLU A 472 -9.03 -1.77 -1.92
N ILE A 473 -8.73 -3.05 -1.72
CA ILE A 473 -8.37 -3.64 -0.43
C ILE A 473 -6.91 -4.01 -0.47
N HIS A 474 -6.18 -3.73 0.61
CA HIS A 474 -4.78 -4.08 0.78
C HIS A 474 -4.60 -5.24 1.78
N SER A 475 -3.43 -5.90 1.77
CA SER A 475 -3.12 -7.03 2.66
C SER A 475 -3.07 -6.68 4.15
N ASP A 476 -2.83 -5.41 4.48
CA ASP A 476 -2.92 -4.89 5.85
C ASP A 476 -4.38 -4.59 6.30
N ARG A 477 -5.37 -4.96 5.48
CA ARG A 477 -6.81 -4.65 5.66
C ARG A 477 -7.13 -3.15 5.68
N SER A 478 -6.22 -2.30 5.19
CA SER A 478 -6.59 -0.95 4.74
C SER A 478 -7.33 -1.04 3.41
N TYR A 479 -8.13 -0.02 3.11
CA TYR A 479 -8.91 0.02 1.88
C TYR A 479 -9.18 1.47 1.45
N ALA A 480 -9.38 1.67 0.16
CA ALA A 480 -9.80 2.93 -0.44
C ALA A 480 -11.08 2.72 -1.25
N ILE A 481 -12.07 3.60 -1.08
CA ILE A 481 -13.27 3.63 -1.92
C ILE A 481 -13.00 4.60 -3.07
N ASN A 482 -12.90 4.09 -4.29
CA ASN A 482 -12.63 4.89 -5.50
C ASN A 482 -13.89 5.53 -6.08
N SER A 483 -15.02 4.84 -5.98
CA SER A 483 -16.33 5.36 -6.37
C SER A 483 -17.43 4.64 -5.60
N TRP A 484 -18.52 5.34 -5.35
CA TRP A 484 -19.75 4.79 -4.80
C TRP A 484 -20.92 5.54 -5.42
N VAL A 485 -21.77 4.82 -6.16
CA VAL A 485 -22.97 5.32 -6.84
C VAL A 485 -24.18 4.54 -6.33
N ILE A 486 -25.34 5.20 -6.26
CA ILE A 486 -26.61 4.60 -5.84
C ILE A 486 -27.68 5.04 -6.83
N ASP A 487 -28.34 4.07 -7.45
CA ASP A 487 -29.40 4.20 -8.44
C ASP A 487 -30.73 3.70 -7.80
N PRO A 488 -31.64 4.60 -7.37
CA PRO A 488 -32.83 4.29 -6.53
C PRO A 488 -34.18 4.21 -7.27
#